data_AF-A0A0K0D8E5-F1
#
_entry.id   AF-A0A0K0D8E5-F1
#
_cell.length_a   1.000
_cell.length_b   1.000
_cell.length_c   1.000
_cell.angle_alpha   90.00
_cell.angle_beta   90.00
_cell.angle_gamma   90.00
#
_symmetry.space_group_name_H-M   'P 1'
#
loop_
_entity.id
_entity.type
_entity.pdbx_description
1 polymer ?
#
loop_
_entity_poly.entity_id
_entity_poly.type
_entity_poly.pdbx_seq_one_letter_code
_entity_poly.pdbx_strand_id
1 'polypeptide(L)'
;MERLAIKFLSEWRDTLHLIGPLRTDFGSVDSGVESSKCEPCLTTDDLIGRMKGIQGHRNSCYLDATLYAMFVQSTAFDRLLERPANKDDIPQYREFQRLLATEVVYPLRR
;
A
#
# COMPACT_ATOMS: atom_id res chain seq x y z
N MET A 1 19.03 30.95 -29.07
CA MET A 1 18.02 29.94 -28.65
C MET A 1 18.67 28.60 -28.32
N GLU A 2 19.59 28.06 -29.14
CA GLU A 2 20.22 26.74 -28.89
C GLU A 2 21.16 26.66 -27.67
N ARG A 3 21.85 27.75 -27.30
CA ARG A 3 22.76 27.74 -26.12
C ARG A 3 22.04 27.64 -24.77
N LEU A 4 20.76 28.01 -24.72
CA LEU A 4 19.92 27.88 -23.50
C LEU A 4 19.44 26.44 -23.30
N ALA A 5 19.10 25.74 -24.39
CA ALA A 5 18.70 24.33 -24.33
C ALA A 5 19.84 23.42 -23.87
N ILE A 6 21.09 23.70 -24.29
CA ILE A 6 22.26 22.92 -23.88
C ILE A 6 22.59 23.11 -22.40
N LYS A 7 22.44 24.34 -21.87
CA LYS A 7 22.60 24.62 -20.43
C LYS A 7 21.53 23.93 -19.59
N PHE A 8 20.28 23.96 -20.06
CA PHE A 8 19.17 23.25 -19.43
C PHE A 8 19.42 21.74 -19.42
N LEU A 9 19.90 21.16 -20.53
CA LEU A 9 20.23 19.74 -20.59
C LEU A 9 21.47 19.34 -19.79
N SER A 10 22.47 20.23 -19.62
CA SER A 10 23.63 19.93 -18.78
C SER A 10 23.29 20.00 -17.28
N GLU A 11 22.49 20.99 -16.86
CA GLU A 11 22.01 21.10 -15.48
C GLU A 11 21.20 19.87 -15.05
N TRP A 12 20.37 19.32 -15.95
CA TRP A 12 19.63 18.07 -15.71
C TRP A 12 20.50 16.80 -15.78
N ARG A 13 21.61 16.82 -16.52
CA ARG A 13 22.57 15.71 -16.57
C ARG A 13 23.39 15.59 -15.29
N ASP A 14 23.76 16.72 -14.68
CA ASP A 14 24.48 16.74 -13.40
C ASP A 14 23.55 16.37 -12.22
N THR A 15 22.23 16.57 -12.36
CA THR A 15 21.25 16.05 -11.39
C THR A 15 21.04 14.54 -11.49
N LEU A 16 21.24 13.93 -12.67
CA LEU A 16 21.10 12.47 -12.85
C LEU A 16 22.20 11.65 -12.18
N HIS A 17 23.38 12.22 -11.92
CA HIS A 17 24.46 11.56 -11.18
C HIS A 17 24.29 11.63 -9.65
N LEU A 18 23.30 12.39 -9.16
CA LEU A 18 22.94 12.51 -7.73
C LEU A 18 21.63 11.79 -7.36
N ILE A 19 21.02 11.04 -8.29
CA ILE A 19 19.81 10.22 -8.08
C ILE A 19 20.23 8.75 -8.26
N GLY A 20 20.39 7.91 -7.24
CA GLY A 20 20.18 8.05 -5.81
C GLY A 20 20.81 6.85 -5.07
N PRO A 21 20.64 6.74 -3.75
CA PRO A 21 21.13 5.58 -2.99
C PRO A 21 20.43 4.31 -3.47
N LEU A 22 21.09 3.16 -3.27
CA LEU A 22 20.60 1.80 -3.50
C LEU A 22 19.07 1.76 -3.55
N ARG A 23 18.48 1.53 -4.73
CA ARG A 23 17.03 1.54 -4.91
C ARG A 23 16.46 0.35 -4.13
N THR A 24 16.10 0.54 -2.86
CA THR A 24 15.20 -0.36 -2.15
C THR A 24 13.89 -0.31 -2.90
N ASP A 25 13.60 -1.38 -3.63
CA ASP A 25 12.30 -1.56 -4.25
C ASP A 25 11.26 -1.75 -3.16
N PHE A 26 10.02 -1.32 -3.41
CA PHE A 26 8.97 -1.45 -2.39
C PHE A 26 8.76 -2.90 -1.96
N GLY A 27 9.10 -3.86 -2.82
CA GLY A 27 8.92 -5.29 -2.59
C GLY A 27 9.93 -5.99 -1.70
N SER A 28 11.03 -5.34 -1.35
CA SER A 28 11.93 -5.86 -0.31
C SER A 28 11.50 -5.46 1.10
N VAL A 29 10.46 -4.64 1.25
CA VAL A 29 9.97 -4.14 2.55
C VAL A 29 8.76 -4.97 3.00
N ASP A 30 8.91 -5.67 4.11
CA ASP A 30 7.78 -6.33 4.78
C ASP A 30 6.94 -5.29 5.54
N SER A 31 5.62 -5.34 5.35
CA SER A 31 4.65 -4.50 6.08
C SER A 31 4.40 -5.01 7.50
N GLY A 32 4.79 -6.26 7.79
CA GLY A 32 4.57 -6.93 9.06
C GLY A 32 3.12 -7.35 9.27
N VAL A 33 2.86 -7.92 10.45
CA VAL A 33 1.52 -8.36 10.89
C VAL A 33 1.05 -7.45 12.02
N GLU A 34 -0.14 -6.88 11.88
CA GLU A 34 -0.80 -6.10 12.92
C GLU A 34 -1.99 -6.91 13.46
N SER A 35 -1.91 -7.33 14.73
CA SER A 35 -2.97 -8.16 15.34
C SER A 35 -4.09 -7.31 15.94
N SER A 36 -3.83 -6.04 16.21
CA SER A 36 -4.80 -5.14 16.82
C SER A 36 -5.64 -4.47 15.74
N LYS A 37 -6.95 -4.40 15.96
CA LYS A 37 -7.82 -3.58 15.10
C LYS A 37 -7.33 -2.13 15.13
N CYS A 38 -7.18 -1.54 13.94
CA CYS A 38 -6.89 -0.12 13.78
C CYS A 38 -7.98 0.57 12.95
N GLU A 39 -8.29 1.79 13.38
CA GLU A 39 -9.11 2.72 12.60
C GLU A 39 -8.28 3.31 11.45
N PRO A 40 -8.93 3.83 10.38
CA PRO A 40 -8.23 4.55 9.33
C PRO A 40 -7.29 5.65 9.87
N CYS A 41 -6.18 5.90 9.15
CA CYS A 41 -5.23 6.95 9.54
C CYS A 41 -5.96 8.29 9.78
N LEU A 42 -5.57 8.99 10.86
CA LEU A 42 -6.15 10.29 11.18
C LEU A 42 -5.68 11.38 10.19
N THR A 43 -4.49 11.20 9.63
CA THR A 43 -3.78 12.16 8.78
C THR A 43 -3.53 11.57 7.40
N THR A 44 -3.91 12.31 6.36
CA THR A 44 -3.71 11.88 4.96
C THR A 44 -2.24 11.89 4.54
N ASP A 45 -1.40 12.66 5.24
CA ASP A 45 0.04 12.75 4.94
C ASP A 45 0.74 11.40 5.10
N ASP A 46 0.25 10.53 6.00
CA ASP A 46 0.78 9.18 6.19
C ASP A 46 0.50 8.25 5.00
N LEU A 47 -0.50 8.59 4.17
CA LEU A 47 -0.92 7.81 3.01
C LEU A 47 -0.23 8.25 1.72
N ILE A 48 0.39 9.43 1.70
CA ILE A 48 0.93 10.04 0.49
C ILE A 48 2.45 9.91 0.47
N GLY A 49 2.98 9.28 -0.58
CA GLY A 49 4.42 9.18 -0.79
C GLY A 49 4.82 8.01 -1.65
N ARG A 50 6.14 7.90 -1.91
CA ARG A 50 6.70 6.67 -2.47
C ARG A 50 6.64 5.57 -1.40
N MET A 51 6.44 4.32 -1.83
CA MET A 51 6.37 3.16 -0.93
C MET A 51 5.21 3.27 0.08
N LYS A 52 4.07 3.80 -0.38
CA LYS A 52 2.82 3.88 0.36
C LYS A 52 1.72 3.12 -0.39
N GLY A 53 0.81 2.51 0.35
CA GLY A 53 -0.28 1.69 -0.19
C GLY A 53 0.12 0.23 -0.40
N ILE A 54 -0.63 -0.46 -1.26
CA ILE A 54 -0.42 -1.89 -1.54
C ILE A 54 0.59 -2.04 -2.68
N GLN A 55 1.57 -2.91 -2.49
CA GLN A 55 2.56 -3.20 -3.51
C GLN A 55 1.97 -4.09 -4.62
N GLY A 56 1.86 -3.56 -5.84
CA GLY A 56 1.39 -4.34 -6.98
C GLY A 56 2.41 -5.36 -7.49
N HIS A 57 1.90 -6.53 -7.90
CA HIS A 57 2.66 -7.63 -8.49
C HIS A 57 1.84 -8.42 -9.53
N ARG A 58 2.35 -8.55 -10.77
CA ARG A 58 1.79 -9.42 -11.83
C ARG A 58 0.25 -9.34 -11.98
N ASN A 59 -0.24 -8.27 -12.61
CA ASN A 59 -1.67 -8.05 -12.88
C ASN A 59 -2.55 -7.98 -11.62
N SER A 60 -2.00 -7.85 -10.41
CA SER A 60 -2.78 -7.71 -9.16
C SER A 60 -3.53 -6.38 -9.04
N CYS A 61 -3.29 -5.40 -9.93
CA CYS A 61 -3.76 -4.02 -9.75
C CYS A 61 -5.27 -3.89 -9.54
N TYR A 62 -6.08 -4.80 -10.08
CA TYR A 62 -7.52 -4.84 -9.85
C TYR A 62 -7.86 -5.11 -8.37
N LEU A 63 -7.11 -5.99 -7.72
CA LEU A 63 -7.28 -6.35 -6.33
C LEU A 63 -6.68 -5.27 -5.43
N ASP A 64 -5.48 -4.79 -5.75
CA ASP A 64 -4.78 -3.77 -4.97
C ASP A 64 -5.62 -2.48 -4.89
N ALA A 65 -6.13 -2.01 -6.02
CA ALA A 65 -6.97 -0.81 -6.07
C ALA A 65 -8.30 -1.01 -5.33
N THR A 66 -8.89 -2.20 -5.43
CA THR A 66 -10.15 -2.53 -4.74
C THR A 66 -9.97 -2.54 -3.22
N LEU A 67 -8.96 -3.24 -2.71
CA LEU A 67 -8.65 -3.31 -1.29
C LEU A 67 -8.30 -1.92 -0.72
N TYR A 68 -7.49 -1.15 -1.46
CA TYR A 68 -7.14 0.21 -1.08
C TYR A 68 -8.41 1.08 -0.95
N ALA A 69 -9.28 1.07 -1.96
CA ALA A 69 -10.52 1.86 -1.95
C ALA A 69 -11.51 1.42 -0.85
N MET A 70 -11.60 0.13 -0.56
CA MET A 70 -12.53 -0.39 0.44
C MET A 70 -12.09 -0.10 1.87
N PHE A 71 -10.79 -0.16 2.17
CA PHE A 71 -10.34 -0.28 3.56
C PHE A 71 -9.45 0.85 4.08
N VAL A 72 -8.74 1.60 3.23
CA VAL A 72 -7.73 2.58 3.68
C VAL A 72 -8.33 3.73 4.49
N GLN A 73 -9.42 4.32 4.00
CA GLN A 73 -10.08 5.49 4.60
C GLN A 73 -11.60 5.30 4.73
N SER A 74 -12.05 4.06 4.83
CA SER A 74 -13.46 3.72 4.99
C SER A 74 -13.64 2.58 5.99
N THR A 75 -14.66 2.71 6.83
CA THR A 75 -15.09 1.68 7.79
C THR A 75 -16.35 0.94 7.34
N ALA A 76 -16.89 1.28 6.16
CA ALA A 76 -18.12 0.69 5.64
C ALA A 76 -18.05 -0.84 5.47
N PHE A 77 -16.82 -1.38 5.33
CA PHE A 77 -16.55 -2.80 5.09
C PHE A 77 -15.95 -3.52 6.30
N ASP A 78 -15.79 -2.86 7.46
CA ASP A 78 -15.12 -3.44 8.63
C ASP A 78 -15.84 -4.68 9.18
N ARG A 79 -17.16 -4.77 8.95
CA ARG A 79 -17.94 -5.97 9.27
C ARG A 79 -17.39 -7.23 8.60
N LEU A 80 -16.73 -7.13 7.44
CA LEU A 80 -16.10 -8.28 6.77
C LEU A 80 -14.90 -8.82 7.58
N LEU A 81 -14.22 -7.95 8.32
CA LEU A 81 -13.04 -8.29 9.14
C LEU A 81 -13.43 -8.86 10.51
N GLU A 82 -14.64 -8.58 10.97
CA GLU A 82 -15.09 -8.88 12.34
C GLU A 82 -16.22 -9.90 12.41
N ARG A 83 -16.94 -10.17 11.31
CA ARG A 83 -18.10 -11.05 11.32
C ARG A 83 -17.69 -12.46 11.76
N PRO A 84 -18.29 -13.01 12.84
CA PRO A 84 -18.02 -14.37 13.27
C PRO A 84 -18.35 -15.39 12.17
N ALA A 85 -17.52 -16.43 12.08
CA ALA A 85 -17.80 -17.58 11.23
C ALA A 85 -19.06 -18.30 11.69
N ASN A 86 -19.89 -18.73 10.74
CA ASN A 86 -21.08 -19.54 10.98
C ASN A 86 -20.96 -20.90 10.26
N LYS A 87 -21.97 -21.76 10.43
CA LYS A 87 -21.99 -23.13 9.89
C LYS A 87 -22.09 -23.21 8.36
N ASP A 88 -22.50 -22.12 7.70
CA ASP A 88 -22.71 -22.04 6.25
C ASP A 88 -21.46 -21.46 5.55
N ASP A 89 -20.43 -21.06 6.31
CA ASP A 89 -19.16 -20.55 5.80
C ASP A 89 -18.23 -21.66 5.32
N ILE A 90 -17.34 -21.31 4.38
CA ILE A 90 -16.30 -22.22 3.91
C ILE A 90 -15.27 -22.54 5.02
N PRO A 91 -14.61 -23.72 4.99
CA PRO A 91 -13.63 -24.10 6.00
C PRO A 91 -12.50 -23.08 6.23
N GLN A 92 -12.10 -22.36 5.17
CA GLN A 92 -11.01 -21.39 5.18
C GLN A 92 -11.44 -19.99 5.64
N TYR A 93 -12.73 -19.76 5.93
CA TYR A 93 -13.26 -18.42 6.20
C TYR A 93 -12.51 -17.70 7.31
N ARG A 94 -12.25 -18.39 8.43
CA ARG A 94 -11.53 -17.79 9.57
C ARG A 94 -10.11 -17.40 9.22
N GLU A 95 -9.42 -18.24 8.48
CA GLU A 95 -8.03 -17.97 8.08
C GLU A 95 -7.98 -16.84 7.06
N PHE A 96 -8.88 -16.83 6.08
CA PHE A 96 -8.98 -15.73 5.12
C PHE A 96 -9.31 -14.39 5.81
N GLN A 97 -10.27 -14.39 6.74
CA GLN A 97 -10.62 -13.21 7.51
C GLN A 97 -9.44 -12.71 8.34
N ARG A 98 -8.71 -13.63 9.01
CA ARG A 98 -7.50 -13.30 9.77
C ARG A 98 -6.45 -12.67 8.87
N LEU A 99 -6.11 -13.31 7.75
CA LEU A 99 -5.11 -12.81 6.78
C LEU A 99 -5.48 -11.42 6.26
N LEU A 100 -6.73 -11.25 5.81
CA LEU A 100 -7.22 -9.97 5.30
C LEU A 100 -7.16 -8.87 6.36
N ALA A 101 -7.53 -9.17 7.60
CA ALA A 101 -7.47 -8.20 8.69
C ALA A 101 -6.04 -7.88 9.10
N THR A 102 -5.27 -8.89 9.53
CA THR A 102 -4.02 -8.68 10.25
C THR A 102 -2.80 -8.47 9.37
N GLU A 103 -2.84 -8.93 8.12
CA GLU A 103 -1.68 -8.90 7.21
C GLU A 103 -1.90 -7.93 6.03
N VAL A 104 -3.13 -7.46 5.82
CA VAL A 104 -3.45 -6.51 4.74
C VAL A 104 -4.06 -5.23 5.28
N VAL A 105 -5.27 -5.28 5.85
CA VAL A 105 -6.02 -4.06 6.18
C VAL A 105 -5.39 -3.29 7.33
N TYR A 106 -5.03 -3.97 8.42
CA TYR A 106 -4.52 -3.27 9.59
C TYR A 106 -3.14 -2.64 9.36
N PRO A 107 -2.16 -3.31 8.72
CA PRO A 107 -0.92 -2.66 8.32
C PRO A 107 -1.13 -1.50 7.32
N LEU A 108 -2.09 -1.62 6.41
CA LEU A 108 -2.38 -0.59 5.40
C LEU A 108 -2.97 0.70 5.98
N ARG A 109 -3.57 0.65 7.17
CA ARG A 109 -4.11 1.81 7.91
C ARG A 109 -3.08 2.48 8.84
N ARG A 110 -1.80 2.12 8.76
CA ARG A 110 -0.73 2.65 9.61
C ARG A 110 0.28 3.52 8.87
#